data_AF-A0A6N9D1L4-F1
#
_entry.id   AF-A0A6N9D1L4-F1
#
_cell.length_a   1.000
_cell.length_b   1.000
_cell.length_c   1.000
_cell.angle_alpha   90.00
_cell.angle_beta   90.00
_cell.angle_gamma   90.00
#
_symmetry.space_group_name_H-M   'P 1'
#
loop_
_entity.id
_entity.type
_entity.pdbx_description
1 polymer ?
#
loop_
_entity_poly.entity_id
_entity_poly.type
_entity_poly.pdbx_seq_one_letter_code
_entity_poly.pdbx_strand_id
1 'polypeptide(L)' 'MSNTHDRVSSLARKFLDPQREPNFDASFGDSSISSMDAMAFAKAVGSEFNVEISAEDFANFNCLRDLVSYLDSNAS' A
#
# COMPACT_ATOMS: atom_id res chain seq x y z
N MET A 1 14.65 -5.42 -11.15
CA MET A 1 13.28 -5.78 -10.75
C MET A 1 12.95 -4.96 -9.52
N SER A 2 12.63 -3.68 -9.74
CA SER A 2 12.50 -2.66 -8.69
C SER A 2 11.23 -1.81 -8.88
N ASN A 3 10.19 -2.33 -9.53
CA ASN A 3 9.08 -1.47 -9.98
C ASN A 3 7.96 -1.38 -8.92
N THR A 4 7.56 -2.50 -8.32
CA THR A 4 6.43 -2.52 -7.36
C THR A 4 6.74 -1.73 -6.11
N HIS A 5 7.90 -1.97 -5.49
CA HIS A 5 8.33 -1.26 -4.29
C HIS A 5 8.40 0.26 -4.49
N ASP A 6 9.02 0.72 -5.58
CA ASP A 6 9.19 2.15 -5.86
C ASP A 6 7.85 2.85 -6.17
N ARG A 7 6.96 2.17 -6.90
CA ARG A 7 5.60 2.65 -7.19
C ARG A 7 4.75 2.70 -5.92
N VAL A 8 4.77 1.65 -5.10
CA VAL A 8 4.06 1.60 -3.81
C VAL A 8 4.60 2.68 -2.86
N SER A 9 5.91 2.89 -2.82
CA SER A 9 6.54 3.96 -2.02
C SER A 9 6.05 5.34 -2.45
N SER A 10 5.99 5.59 -3.76
CA SER A 10 5.49 6.86 -4.30
C SER A 10 4.01 7.11 -3.97
N LEU A 11 3.18 6.06 -4.04
CA LEU A 11 1.77 6.13 -3.65
C LEU A 11 1.62 6.33 -2.13
N ALA A 12 2.39 5.61 -1.32
CA ALA A 12 2.36 5.74 0.13
C ALA A 12 2.73 7.16 0.57
N ARG A 13 3.75 7.77 -0.05
CA ARG A 13 4.06 9.19 0.17
C ARG A 13 2.92 10.11 -0.23
N LYS A 14 2.25 9.85 -1.35
CA LYS A 14 1.17 10.72 -1.84
C LYS A 14 -0.10 10.65 -0.99
N PHE A 15 -0.45 9.46 -0.49
CA PHE A 15 -1.74 9.20 0.14
C PHE A 15 -1.68 9.03 1.66
N LEU A 16 -0.55 8.61 2.22
CA LEU A 16 -0.43 8.33 3.66
C LEU A 16 0.33 9.45 4.37
N ASP A 17 1.56 9.74 3.93
CA ASP A 17 2.37 10.81 4.51
C ASP A 17 3.43 11.32 3.51
N PRO A 18 3.27 12.52 2.94
CA PRO A 18 4.22 13.07 1.97
C PRO A 18 5.52 13.57 2.59
N GLN A 19 5.57 13.77 3.91
CA GLN A 19 6.75 14.28 4.60
C GLN A 19 7.67 13.17 5.13
N ARG A 20 7.21 11.92 5.10
CA ARG A 20 7.92 10.79 5.69
C ARG A 20 8.21 9.70 4.66
N GLU A 21 9.37 9.07 4.80
CA GLU A 21 9.63 7.84 4.07
C GLU A 21 8.73 6.71 4.61
N PRO A 22 7.98 6.02 3.73
CA PRO A 22 7.11 4.94 4.17
C PRO A 22 7.96 3.79 4.71
N ASN A 23 7.65 3.39 5.94
CA ASN A 23 8.27 2.22 6.55
C ASN A 23 7.49 0.98 6.13
N PHE A 24 8.11 0.12 5.33
CA PHE A 24 7.44 -1.06 4.79
C PHE A 24 7.18 -2.16 5.82
N ASP A 25 7.88 -2.10 6.96
CA ASP A 25 7.73 -3.03 8.07
C ASP A 25 6.86 -2.46 9.21
N ALA A 26 6.43 -1.20 9.08
CA ALA A 26 5.50 -0.62 10.04
C ALA A 26 4.09 -1.19 9.84
N SER A 27 3.43 -1.50 10.96
CA SER A 27 2.03 -1.90 10.91
C SER A 27 1.15 -0.73 10.50
N PHE A 28 0.15 -0.97 9.64
CA PHE A 28 -0.86 0.02 9.30
C PHE A 28 -1.62 0.52 10.54
N GLY A 29 -1.77 -0.33 11.56
CA GLY A 29 -2.41 0.04 12.83
C GLY A 29 -1.57 0.92 13.75
N ASP A 30 -0.26 0.99 13.52
CA ASP A 30 0.69 1.78 14.33
C ASP A 30 1.03 3.12 13.67
N SER A 31 0.63 3.29 12.41
CA SER A 31 0.74 4.54 11.69
C SER A 31 -0.44 5.43 12.06
N SER A 32 -0.20 6.72 12.27
CA SER A 32 -1.23 7.74 12.52
C SER A 32 -2.13 8.04 11.31
N ILE A 33 -2.33 7.05 10.45
CA ILE A 33 -3.04 7.10 9.17
C ILE A 33 -4.51 6.84 9.45
N SER A 34 -5.38 7.68 8.90
CA SER A 34 -6.82 7.47 9.03
C SER A 34 -7.28 6.28 8.17
N SER A 35 -8.34 5.59 8.60
CA SER A 35 -8.95 4.51 7.79
C SER A 35 -9.40 5.00 6.40
N MET A 36 -9.70 6.30 6.25
CA MET A 36 -10.08 6.90 4.98
C MET A 36 -8.88 7.04 4.05
N ASP A 37 -7.73 7.48 4.56
CA ASP A 37 -6.48 7.61 3.78
C ASP A 37 -5.94 6.23 3.39
N ALA A 38 -6.03 5.25 4.29
CA ALA A 38 -5.67 3.87 4.03
C ALA A 38 -6.51 3.27 2.87
N MET A 39 -7.81 3.51 2.86
CA MET A 39 -8.71 3.07 1.77
C MET A 39 -8.45 3.82 0.46
N ALA A 40 -8.15 5.12 0.52
CA ALA A 40 -7.79 5.90 -0.66
C ALA A 40 -6.48 5.39 -1.29
N PHE A 41 -5.50 5.06 -0.45
CA PHE A 41 -4.25 4.43 -0.86
C PHE A 41 -4.48 3.04 -1.47
N ALA A 42 -5.26 2.17 -0.82
CA ALA A 42 -5.60 0.84 -1.34
C ALA A 42 -6.21 0.92 -2.75
N LYS A 43 -7.15 1.85 -2.94
CA LYS A 43 -7.78 2.09 -4.24
C LYS A 43 -6.80 2.61 -5.29
N ALA A 44 -5.90 3.52 -4.90
CA ALA A 44 -4.88 4.05 -5.81
C ALA A 44 -3.89 2.96 -6.24
N VAL A 45 -3.44 2.12 -5.31
CA VAL A 45 -2.60 0.96 -5.60
C VAL A 45 -3.32 -0.03 -6.51
N GLY A 46 -4.56 -0.41 -6.20
CA GLY A 46 -5.33 -1.32 -7.05
C GLY A 46 -5.47 -0.80 -8.49
N SER A 47 -5.75 0.50 -8.66
CA SER A 47 -5.82 1.12 -9.99
C SER A 47 -4.47 1.17 -10.71
N GLU A 48 -3.37 1.39 -9.99
CA GLU A 48 -2.01 1.50 -10.56
C GLU A 48 -1.48 0.14 -11.06
N PHE A 49 -1.86 -0.93 -10.38
CA PHE A 49 -1.42 -2.30 -10.69
C PHE A 49 -2.47 -3.13 -11.42
N ASN A 50 -3.65 -2.56 -11.70
CA ASN A 50 -4.79 -3.27 -12.30
C ASN A 50 -5.21 -4.51 -11.49
N VAL A 51 -5.22 -4.38 -10.17
CA VAL A 51 -5.62 -5.41 -9.20
C VAL A 51 -6.78 -4.88 -8.37
N GLU A 52 -7.80 -5.71 -8.16
CA GLU A 52 -8.89 -5.37 -7.25
C GLU A 52 -8.49 -5.72 -5.82
N ILE A 53 -8.30 -4.70 -4.97
CA ILE A 53 -7.99 -4.88 -3.56
C ILE A 53 -9.26 -4.57 -2.77
N SER A 54 -9.88 -5.61 -2.21
CA SER A 54 -11.05 -5.42 -1.35
C SER A 54 -10.66 -4.86 0.02
N ALA A 55 -11.63 -4.32 0.75
CA ALA A 55 -11.40 -3.86 2.13
C ALA A 55 -10.95 -5.01 3.04
N GLU A 56 -11.43 -6.23 2.78
CA GLU A 56 -11.06 -7.44 3.53
C GLU A 56 -9.61 -7.86 3.23
N ASP A 57 -9.20 -7.84 1.96
CA ASP A 57 -7.81 -8.10 1.57
C ASP A 57 -6.87 -7.07 2.21
N PHE A 58 -7.26 -5.80 2.16
CA PHE A 58 -6.46 -4.73 2.73
C PHE A 58 -6.35 -4.84 4.26
N ALA A 59 -7.42 -5.24 4.95
CA ALA A 59 -7.40 -5.50 6.38
C ALA A 59 -6.54 -6.71 6.77
N ASN A 60 -6.31 -7.66 5.85
CA ASN A 60 -5.39 -8.78 6.06
C ASN A 60 -3.91 -8.41 5.88
N PHE A 61 -3.61 -7.26 5.27
CA PHE A 61 -2.24 -6.76 5.20
C PHE A 61 -1.86 -6.09 6.51
N ASN A 62 -0.80 -6.56 7.15
CA ASN A 62 -0.30 -5.92 8.37
C ASN A 62 0.56 -4.71 8.02
N CYS A 63 1.33 -4.79 6.94
CA CYS A 63 2.29 -3.76 6.55
C CYS A 63 2.36 -3.58 5.03
N LEU A 64 3.02 -2.52 4.56
CA LEU A 64 3.20 -2.27 3.12
C LEU A 64 4.01 -3.39 2.43
N ARG A 65 4.87 -4.11 3.17
CA ARG A 65 5.60 -5.26 2.61
C ARG A 65 4.66 -6.40 2.21
N ASP A 66 3.61 -6.66 2.98
CA ASP A 66 2.61 -7.68 2.64
C ASP A 66 1.88 -7.29 1.34
N LEU A 67 1.53 -6.01 1.23
CA LEU A 67 0.92 -5.44 0.03
C LEU A 67 1.84 -5.57 -1.19
N VAL A 68 3.12 -5.20 -1.07
CA VAL A 68 4.10 -5.37 -2.17
C VAL A 68 4.20 -6.84 -2.58
N SER A 69 4.28 -7.76 -1.61
CA SER A 69 4.38 -9.20 -1.90
C SER A 69 3.13 -9.74 -2.59
N TYR A 70 1.95 -9.27 -2.19
CA TYR A 70 0.69 -9.56 -2.86
C TYR A 70 0.68 -9.04 -4.30
N LEU A 71 1.08 -7.79 -4.51
CA LEU A 71 1.15 -7.19 -5.84
C LEU A 71 2.18 -7.90 -6.73
N ASP A 72 3.37 -8.24 -6.24
CA ASP A 72 4.37 -8.98 -7.02
C ASP A 72 3.90 -10.39 -7.39
N SER A 73 3.04 -10.99 -6.58
CA SER A 73 2.45 -12.31 -6.87
C SER A 73 1.30 -12.25 -7.88
N ASN A 74 0.64 -11.09 -8.03
CA ASN A 74 -0.52 -10.88 -8.90
C ASN A 74 -0.21 -10.03 -10.15
N ALA A 75 0.87 -9.26 -10.14
CA ALA A 75 1.33 -8.46 -11.27
C ALA A 75 1.91 -9.38 -12.34
N SER A 76 1.11 -9.62 -13.39
CA SER A 76 1.53 -10.30 -14.62
C SER A 76 2.13 -9.36 -15.65
#